data_AF-A0AA37JQG4-F1
#
_entry.id   AF-A0AA37JQG4-F1
#
_cell.length_a   1.000
_cell.length_b   1.000
_cell.length_c   1.000
_cell.angle_alpha   90.00
_cell.angle_beta   90.00
_cell.angle_gamma   90.00
#
_symmetry.space_group_name_H-M   'P 1'
#
loop_
_entity.id
_entity.type
_entity.pdbx_description
1 polymer ?
#
loop_
_entity_poly.entity_id
_entity_poly.type
_entity_poly.pdbx_seq_one_letter_code
_entity_poly.pdbx_strand_id
1 'polypeptide(L)'
;MINFIERIKDYAQRKDCADMAIRAWKSANEDSYADFCKCMDAVSKGNLSVLMDMYQMMRSCTPPEALMLYNWLSDFLDGKDIQDIANQQWAGQYTDIIAQCITNKRLWIGVNVKTGTVELLTSPKSELLMVHSETPVEIWNRLPQDTRAYLTEQLDVLMKNNKGCYLLSKLERKMVYQSLMYIFQIIFLSHAVFIGGFMANLYDRVIEKKETLAYCMYYFVIFDHGLSRMVKLLNQLLNSGEVDNGDMVLIKSCAAALVKQSIGMGCESKTDWENTGESCNPEIWKEVMFVLRKVKGRRGNRKVIQSLDDILTGDKERIKQGIRLFLEENTEDISLAYLLKALTKAGIVKPSIRYMTFHRAIEQFSQRHYGHDIPQKRYGEIKELALNSPQRGSSYTKAKRIIDRWSEYFIKNG
;
A
#
# COMPACT_ATOMS: atom_id res chain seq x y z
N MET A 1 -0.15 -16.20 -6.95
CA MET A 1 -0.18 -14.91 -6.22
C MET A 1 -1.63 -14.53 -6.04
N ILE A 2 -2.11 -14.59 -4.80
CA ILE A 2 -3.52 -14.38 -4.46
C ILE A 2 -3.80 -12.88 -4.60
N ASN A 3 -4.73 -12.50 -5.47
CA ASN A 3 -5.14 -11.10 -5.58
C ASN A 3 -6.10 -10.80 -4.42
N PHE A 4 -5.54 -10.57 -3.23
CA PHE A 4 -6.28 -10.25 -2.00
C PHE A 4 -7.26 -9.09 -2.21
N ILE A 5 -6.89 -8.15 -3.08
CA ILE A 5 -7.70 -7.00 -3.52
C ILE A 5 -9.02 -7.45 -4.18
N GLU A 6 -9.02 -8.53 -4.98
CA GLU A 6 -10.23 -9.05 -5.64
C GLU A 6 -11.18 -9.76 -4.66
N ARG A 7 -10.69 -10.15 -3.47
CA ARG A 7 -11.46 -10.87 -2.46
C ARG A 7 -12.13 -9.96 -1.43
N ILE A 8 -11.70 -8.70 -1.31
CA ILE A 8 -12.34 -7.74 -0.42
C ILE A 8 -13.52 -7.08 -1.14
N LYS A 9 -14.74 -7.40 -0.69
CA LYS A 9 -15.95 -6.65 -1.07
C LYS A 9 -15.74 -5.16 -0.79
N ASP A 10 -16.04 -4.34 -1.78
CA ASP A 10 -15.93 -2.87 -1.73
C ASP A 10 -14.50 -2.35 -1.53
N TYR A 11 -13.46 -3.13 -1.87
CA TYR A 11 -12.07 -2.69 -1.77
C TYR A 11 -11.84 -1.32 -2.40
N ALA A 12 -12.35 -1.11 -3.62
CA ALA A 12 -12.16 0.13 -4.34
C ALA A 12 -12.76 1.33 -3.59
N GLN A 13 -13.95 1.16 -3.00
CA GLN A 13 -14.58 2.22 -2.21
C GLN A 13 -13.82 2.49 -0.92
N ARG A 14 -13.43 1.43 -0.18
CA ARG A 14 -12.65 1.56 1.06
C ARG A 14 -11.30 2.22 0.81
N LYS A 15 -10.64 1.85 -0.29
CA LYS A 15 -9.40 2.48 -0.74
C LYS A 15 -9.64 3.95 -1.08
N ASP A 16 -10.67 4.27 -1.87
CA ASP A 16 -10.99 5.66 -2.21
C ASP A 16 -11.18 6.51 -0.94
N CYS A 17 -11.88 5.99 0.08
CA CYS A 17 -12.07 6.65 1.38
C CYS A 17 -10.75 6.83 2.15
N ALA A 18 -9.90 5.80 2.22
CA ALA A 18 -8.60 5.90 2.88
C ALA A 18 -7.68 6.90 2.16
N ASP A 19 -7.57 6.79 0.83
CA ASP A 19 -6.80 7.68 -0.04
C ASP A 19 -7.20 9.16 0.22
N MET A 20 -8.50 9.41 0.31
CA MET A 20 -9.08 10.71 0.65
C MET A 20 -8.70 11.20 2.05
N ALA A 21 -8.86 10.36 3.07
CA ALA A 21 -8.56 10.72 4.46
C ALA A 21 -7.07 11.06 4.65
N ILE A 22 -6.17 10.27 4.03
CA ILE A 22 -4.72 10.49 4.09
C ILE A 22 -4.33 11.80 3.42
N ARG A 23 -4.95 12.16 2.29
CA ARG A 23 -4.71 13.46 1.64
C ARG A 23 -5.14 14.64 2.51
N ALA A 24 -6.32 14.58 3.08
CA ALA A 24 -6.81 15.62 4.00
C ALA A 24 -5.87 15.77 5.22
N TRP A 25 -5.41 14.64 5.78
CA TRP A 25 -4.42 14.66 6.85
C TRP A 25 -3.10 15.30 6.40
N LYS A 26 -2.55 14.95 5.24
CA LYS A 26 -1.31 15.55 4.73
C LYS A 26 -1.46 17.06 4.56
N SER A 27 -2.60 17.53 4.06
CA SER A 27 -2.87 18.96 3.90
C SER A 27 -2.93 19.71 5.23
N ALA A 28 -3.36 19.06 6.31
CA ALA A 28 -3.36 19.63 7.65
C ALA A 28 -2.01 19.47 8.40
N ASN A 29 -1.11 18.62 7.91
CA ASN A 29 0.15 18.27 8.58
C ASN A 29 1.35 18.39 7.61
N GLU A 30 1.39 19.50 6.85
CA GLU A 30 2.39 19.68 5.78
C GLU A 30 3.83 19.65 6.32
N ASP A 31 4.07 20.24 7.49
CA ASP A 31 5.39 20.26 8.13
C ASP A 31 5.86 18.85 8.50
N SER A 32 4.97 18.04 9.09
CA SER A 32 5.29 16.65 9.46
C SER A 32 5.63 15.80 8.24
N TYR A 33 4.90 15.98 7.13
CA TYR A 33 5.20 15.27 5.88
C TYR A 33 6.49 15.79 5.22
N ALA A 34 6.73 17.10 5.25
CA ALA A 34 7.95 17.69 4.72
C ALA A 34 9.19 17.20 5.49
N ASP A 35 9.12 17.11 6.81
CA ASP A 35 10.21 16.59 7.64
C ASP A 35 10.44 15.10 7.38
N PHE A 36 9.38 14.30 7.25
CA PHE A 36 9.50 12.91 6.83
C PHE A 36 10.23 12.78 5.48
N CYS A 37 9.88 13.60 4.48
CA CYS A 37 10.54 13.61 3.17
C CYS A 37 12.03 13.99 3.28
N LYS A 38 12.37 15.01 4.09
CA LYS A 38 13.77 15.38 4.35
C LYS A 38 14.56 14.20 4.94
N CYS A 39 13.97 13.49 5.89
CA CYS A 39 14.61 12.32 6.50
C CYS A 39 14.78 11.18 5.49
N MET A 40 13.79 10.93 4.62
CA MET A 40 13.90 9.97 3.53
C MET A 40 15.02 10.32 2.55
N ASP A 41 15.16 11.59 2.16
CA ASP A 41 16.23 12.02 1.25
C ASP A 41 17.61 11.94 1.92
N ALA A 42 17.68 12.09 3.24
CA ALA A 42 18.91 11.94 4.03
C ALA A 42 19.43 10.50 4.11
N VAL A 43 18.61 9.49 3.79
CA VAL A 43 19.03 8.07 3.72
C VAL A 43 20.18 7.89 2.74
N SER A 44 20.12 8.56 1.58
CA SER A 44 21.18 8.54 0.56
C SER A 44 22.53 9.05 1.06
N LYS A 45 22.53 9.82 2.17
CA LYS A 45 23.71 10.39 2.82
C LYS A 45 24.13 9.59 4.06
N GLY A 46 23.56 8.40 4.27
CA GLY A 46 23.86 7.50 5.38
C GLY A 46 23.03 7.72 6.65
N ASN A 47 22.09 8.67 6.67
CA ASN A 47 21.20 8.82 7.82
C ASN A 47 20.04 7.82 7.74
N LEU A 48 20.15 6.72 8.49
CA LEU A 48 19.17 5.63 8.49
C LEU A 48 18.06 5.80 9.53
N SER A 49 17.97 6.94 10.23
CA SER A 49 17.03 7.12 11.35
C SER A 49 15.57 6.85 10.96
N VAL A 50 15.13 7.38 9.82
CA VAL A 50 13.76 7.18 9.34
C VAL A 50 13.47 5.72 9.00
N LEU A 51 14.45 4.97 8.50
CA LEU A 51 14.29 3.54 8.24
C LEU A 51 14.21 2.75 9.55
N MET A 52 14.96 3.17 10.57
CA MET A 52 14.86 2.59 11.92
C MET A 52 13.50 2.89 12.55
N ASP A 53 12.97 4.09 12.41
CA ASP A 53 11.64 4.46 12.91
C ASP A 53 10.55 3.62 12.22
N MET A 54 10.60 3.49 10.90
CA MET A 54 9.70 2.60 10.14
C MET A 54 9.82 1.15 10.62
N TYR A 55 11.05 0.64 10.78
CA TYR A 55 11.28 -0.72 11.25
C TYR A 55 10.71 -0.94 12.65
N GLN A 56 10.92 -0.01 13.58
CA GLN A 56 10.40 -0.09 14.94
C GLN A 56 8.87 -0.07 14.97
N MET A 57 8.24 0.79 14.16
CA MET A 57 6.79 0.77 13.99
C MET A 57 6.31 -0.60 13.50
N MET A 58 6.92 -1.14 12.45
CA MET A 58 6.51 -2.43 11.89
C MET A 58 6.74 -3.58 12.88
N ARG A 59 7.88 -3.59 13.58
CA ARG A 59 8.20 -4.56 14.65
C ARG A 59 7.18 -4.50 15.78
N SER A 60 6.72 -3.31 16.15
CA SER A 60 5.72 -3.16 17.19
C SER A 60 4.31 -3.58 16.78
N CYS A 61 4.08 -3.82 15.48
CA CYS A 61 2.87 -4.46 14.97
C CYS A 61 2.97 -6.00 15.00
N THR A 62 4.19 -6.54 15.10
CA THR A 62 4.43 -7.99 15.11
C THR A 62 3.84 -8.64 16.36
N PRO A 63 3.00 -9.68 16.23
CA PRO A 63 2.42 -10.36 17.38
C PRO A 63 3.50 -11.09 18.21
N PRO A 64 3.29 -11.30 19.52
CA PRO A 64 4.25 -11.95 20.40
C PRO A 64 4.72 -13.33 19.90
N GLU A 65 3.82 -14.12 19.34
CA GLU A 65 4.11 -15.46 18.79
C GLU A 65 5.13 -15.39 17.64
N ALA A 66 5.07 -14.34 16.82
CA ALA A 66 6.03 -14.13 15.74
C ALA A 66 7.40 -13.71 16.30
N LEU A 67 7.42 -12.88 17.36
CA LEU A 67 8.68 -12.50 18.03
C LEU A 67 9.39 -13.70 18.64
N MET A 68 8.66 -14.70 19.16
CA MET A 68 9.26 -15.96 19.63
C MET A 68 10.00 -16.68 18.50
N LEU A 69 9.35 -16.84 17.34
CA LEU A 69 9.98 -17.45 16.17
C LEU A 69 11.22 -16.67 15.71
N TYR A 70 11.14 -15.33 15.67
CA TYR A 70 12.23 -14.49 15.20
C TYR A 70 13.42 -14.49 16.15
N ASN A 71 13.18 -14.46 17.45
CA ASN A 71 14.24 -14.56 18.46
C ASN A 71 14.93 -15.93 18.35
N TRP A 72 14.15 -17.02 18.22
CA TRP A 72 14.71 -18.35 18.01
C TRP A 72 15.56 -18.43 16.74
N LEU A 73 15.07 -17.90 15.61
CA LEU A 73 15.82 -17.84 14.36
C LEU A 73 17.11 -17.01 14.50
N SER A 74 17.06 -15.88 15.22
CA SER A 74 18.23 -15.05 15.48
C SER A 74 19.26 -15.79 16.32
N ASP A 75 18.85 -16.42 17.41
CA ASP A 75 19.75 -17.17 18.29
C ASP A 75 20.39 -18.36 17.55
N PHE A 76 19.62 -19.03 16.68
CA PHE A 76 20.12 -20.08 15.80
C PHE A 76 21.18 -19.55 14.83
N LEU A 77 20.92 -18.42 14.17
CA LEU A 77 21.87 -17.79 13.23
C LEU A 77 23.14 -17.28 13.92
N ASP A 78 23.02 -16.81 15.16
CA ASP A 78 24.14 -16.40 16.00
C ASP A 78 24.98 -17.59 16.52
N GLY A 79 24.57 -18.83 16.22
CA GLY A 79 25.25 -20.05 16.66
C GLY A 79 25.15 -20.30 18.17
N LYS A 80 24.13 -19.73 18.83
CA LYS A 80 23.86 -19.98 20.25
C LYS A 80 23.31 -21.40 20.42
N ASP A 81 23.51 -21.97 21.60
CA ASP A 81 22.89 -23.24 21.97
C ASP A 81 21.38 -23.03 22.13
N ILE A 82 20.62 -23.50 21.15
CA ILE A 82 19.17 -23.33 21.06
C ILE A 82 18.46 -24.61 21.50
N GLN A 83 17.46 -24.47 22.37
CA GLN A 83 16.59 -25.60 22.68
C GLN A 83 15.78 -26.02 21.45
N ASP A 84 15.40 -27.31 21.43
CA ASP A 84 14.58 -27.87 20.36
C ASP A 84 13.30 -27.05 20.18
N ILE A 85 13.15 -26.53 18.95
CA ILE A 85 12.00 -25.72 18.53
C ILE A 85 10.68 -26.46 18.78
N ALA A 86 10.68 -27.80 18.68
CA ALA A 86 9.51 -28.64 18.92
C ALA A 86 8.93 -28.48 20.33
N ASN A 87 9.78 -28.18 21.31
CA ASN A 87 9.38 -28.00 22.71
C ASN A 87 8.91 -26.58 23.03
N GLN A 88 9.07 -25.61 22.11
CA GLN A 88 8.86 -24.19 22.39
C GLN A 88 7.53 -23.62 21.87
N GLN A 89 6.67 -24.43 21.24
CA GLN A 89 5.51 -23.93 20.48
C GLN A 89 5.92 -22.74 19.61
N TRP A 90 6.73 -23.01 18.59
CA TRP A 90 7.41 -21.97 17.78
C TRP A 90 6.50 -20.94 17.10
N ALA A 91 5.21 -21.19 17.03
CA ALA A 91 4.20 -20.26 16.54
C ALA A 91 3.07 -20.04 17.57
N GLY A 92 3.38 -20.20 18.86
CA GLY A 92 2.43 -20.16 19.97
C GLY A 92 1.27 -21.12 19.74
N GLN A 93 0.05 -20.59 19.89
CA GLN A 93 -1.19 -21.35 19.69
C GLN A 93 -1.38 -21.91 18.27
N TYR A 94 -0.62 -21.43 17.28
CA TYR A 94 -0.77 -21.86 15.88
C TYR A 94 0.11 -23.05 15.50
N THR A 95 1.03 -23.48 16.36
CA THR A 95 1.96 -24.59 16.07
C THR A 95 1.23 -25.85 15.62
N ASP A 96 0.18 -26.25 16.34
CA ASP A 96 -0.59 -27.47 16.02
C ASP A 96 -1.33 -27.36 14.68
N ILE A 97 -1.91 -26.20 14.38
CA ILE A 97 -2.61 -25.94 13.11
C ILE A 97 -1.62 -26.03 11.93
N ILE A 98 -0.43 -25.46 12.09
CA ILE A 98 0.63 -25.52 11.06
C ILE A 98 1.09 -26.97 10.86
N ALA A 99 1.37 -27.69 11.95
CA ALA A 99 1.80 -29.08 11.89
C ALA A 99 0.75 -29.98 11.22
N GLN A 100 -0.53 -29.80 11.54
CA GLN A 100 -1.63 -30.51 10.87
C GLN A 100 -1.74 -30.17 9.39
N CYS A 101 -1.52 -28.91 9.01
CA CYS A 101 -1.54 -28.49 7.60
C CYS A 101 -0.38 -29.11 6.80
N ILE A 102 0.81 -29.22 7.40
CA ILE A 102 2.00 -29.83 6.77
C ILE A 102 1.81 -31.35 6.63
N THR A 103 1.35 -32.01 7.68
CA THR A 103 1.16 -33.47 7.69
C THR A 103 0.01 -33.91 6.78
N ASN A 104 -1.08 -33.13 6.74
CA ASN A 104 -2.23 -33.41 5.89
C ASN A 104 -2.28 -32.46 4.67
N LYS A 105 -1.65 -32.93 3.58
CA LYS A 105 -1.48 -32.20 2.30
C LYS A 105 -2.77 -31.73 1.62
N ARG A 106 -3.96 -32.10 2.11
CA ARG A 106 -5.27 -31.66 1.57
C ARG A 106 -5.85 -30.45 2.30
N LEU A 107 -5.20 -29.99 3.37
CA LEU A 107 -5.71 -28.90 4.21
C LEU A 107 -5.15 -27.54 3.81
N TRP A 108 -5.90 -26.51 4.16
CA TRP A 108 -5.63 -25.10 3.91
C TRP A 108 -5.67 -24.34 5.23
N ILE A 109 -4.75 -23.42 5.42
CA ILE A 109 -4.83 -22.41 6.47
C ILE A 109 -5.66 -21.25 5.92
N GLY A 110 -6.83 -21.00 6.52
CA GLY A 110 -7.65 -19.84 6.26
C GLY A 110 -7.45 -18.80 7.35
N VAL A 111 -6.98 -17.61 6.98
CA VAL A 111 -6.78 -16.50 7.92
C VAL A 111 -7.83 -15.43 7.68
N ASN A 112 -8.59 -15.10 8.72
CA ASN A 112 -9.48 -13.96 8.71
C ASN A 112 -8.67 -12.72 9.08
N VAL A 113 -8.35 -11.89 8.09
CA VAL A 113 -7.51 -10.71 8.29
C VAL A 113 -8.20 -9.63 9.13
N LYS A 114 -9.54 -9.68 9.27
CA LYS A 114 -10.29 -8.71 10.10
C LYS A 114 -10.26 -9.08 11.58
N THR A 115 -10.46 -10.36 11.90
CA THR A 115 -10.54 -10.84 13.28
C THR A 115 -9.23 -11.45 13.79
N GLY A 116 -8.26 -11.69 12.90
CA GLY A 116 -7.05 -12.42 13.21
C GLY A 116 -7.24 -13.93 13.42
N THR A 117 -8.46 -14.45 13.24
CA THR A 117 -8.75 -15.88 13.49
C THR A 117 -8.15 -16.74 12.39
N VAL A 118 -7.65 -17.91 12.79
CA VAL A 118 -7.00 -18.88 11.91
C VAL A 118 -7.78 -20.19 11.98
N GLU A 119 -8.15 -20.72 10.81
CA GLU A 119 -8.91 -21.96 10.68
C GLU A 119 -8.19 -22.93 9.74
N LEU A 120 -8.28 -24.23 10.03
CA LEU A 120 -7.83 -25.29 9.14
C LEU A 120 -9.01 -25.82 8.33
N LEU A 121 -8.88 -25.84 7.00
CA LEU A 121 -10.00 -26.06 6.08
C LEU A 121 -9.66 -27.11 5.02
N THR A 122 -10.65 -27.88 4.58
CA THR A 122 -10.49 -28.86 3.48
C THR A 122 -10.69 -28.23 2.09
N SER A 123 -11.23 -27.01 2.02
CA SER A 123 -11.45 -26.29 0.78
C SER A 123 -11.29 -24.77 0.97
N PRO A 124 -10.91 -24.04 -0.08
CA PRO A 124 -10.69 -22.60 0.01
C PRO A 124 -12.01 -21.82 0.17
N LYS A 125 -12.03 -20.88 1.12
CA LYS A 125 -13.12 -19.90 1.29
C LYS A 125 -12.71 -18.57 0.65
N SER A 126 -13.64 -17.91 -0.05
CA SER A 126 -13.37 -16.63 -0.74
C SER A 126 -13.09 -15.47 0.23
N GLU A 127 -13.70 -15.49 1.42
CA GLU A 127 -13.62 -14.39 2.39
C GLU A 127 -12.36 -14.43 3.28
N LEU A 128 -11.56 -15.50 3.17
CA LEU A 128 -10.34 -15.69 3.95
C LEU A 128 -9.09 -15.57 3.06
N LEU A 129 -7.98 -15.17 3.67
CA LEU A 129 -6.66 -15.36 3.09
C LEU A 129 -6.31 -16.85 3.20
N MET A 130 -6.30 -17.53 2.06
CA MET A 130 -6.09 -18.97 2.00
C MET A 130 -4.63 -19.29 1.67
N VAL A 131 -3.98 -20.08 2.51
CA VAL A 131 -2.62 -20.57 2.31
C VAL A 131 -2.65 -22.09 2.28
N HIS A 132 -2.10 -22.66 1.21
CA HIS A 132 -1.93 -24.10 1.08
C HIS A 132 -0.50 -24.49 1.41
N SER A 133 -0.36 -25.63 2.05
CA SER A 133 0.92 -26.23 2.40
C SER A 133 1.40 -27.10 1.25
N GLU A 134 2.16 -26.49 0.34
CA GLU A 134 2.78 -27.19 -0.80
C GLU A 134 3.91 -28.09 -0.32
N THR A 135 4.15 -29.19 -1.02
CA THR A 135 5.28 -30.05 -0.67
C THR A 135 6.61 -29.34 -0.92
N PRO A 136 7.68 -29.69 -0.17
CA PRO A 136 9.01 -29.13 -0.39
C PRO A 136 9.48 -29.16 -1.86
N VAL A 137 9.12 -30.21 -2.59
CA VAL A 137 9.44 -30.36 -4.02
C VAL A 137 8.66 -29.39 -4.90
N GLU A 138 7.36 -29.19 -4.63
CA GLU A 138 6.54 -28.22 -5.35
C GLU A 138 7.01 -26.79 -5.12
N ILE A 139 7.37 -26.46 -3.87
CA ILE A 139 7.94 -25.16 -3.50
C ILE A 139 9.24 -24.94 -4.29
N TRP A 140 10.19 -25.88 -4.24
CA TRP A 140 11.46 -25.81 -4.96
C TRP A 140 11.28 -25.57 -6.46
N ASN A 141 10.35 -26.31 -7.08
CA ASN A 141 10.11 -26.23 -8.53
C ASN A 141 9.50 -24.90 -8.97
N ARG A 142 8.82 -24.19 -8.06
CA ARG A 142 8.20 -22.89 -8.32
C ARG A 142 9.13 -21.70 -8.07
N LEU A 143 10.28 -21.92 -7.41
CA LEU A 143 11.26 -20.86 -7.22
C LEU A 143 11.75 -20.32 -8.58
N PRO A 144 11.97 -18.99 -8.68
CA PRO A 144 12.65 -18.41 -9.83
C PRO A 144 13.98 -19.12 -10.10
N GLN A 145 14.37 -19.20 -11.37
CA GLN A 145 15.58 -19.92 -11.79
C GLN A 145 16.83 -19.39 -11.07
N ASP A 146 16.99 -18.07 -11.00
CA ASP A 146 18.16 -17.43 -10.37
C ASP A 146 18.20 -17.71 -8.86
N THR A 147 17.06 -17.64 -8.16
CA THR A 147 16.96 -17.99 -6.74
C THR A 147 17.34 -19.45 -6.51
N ARG A 148 16.86 -20.35 -7.37
CA ARG A 148 17.17 -21.79 -7.28
C ARG A 148 18.64 -22.08 -7.54
N ALA A 149 19.24 -21.39 -8.51
CA ALA A 149 20.66 -21.50 -8.83
C ALA A 149 21.52 -21.01 -7.65
N TYR A 150 21.19 -19.84 -7.09
CA TYR A 150 21.86 -19.30 -5.92
C TYR A 150 21.77 -20.24 -4.70
N LEU A 151 20.56 -20.71 -4.35
CA LEU A 151 20.39 -21.66 -3.25
C LEU A 151 21.16 -22.97 -3.48
N THR A 152 21.23 -23.45 -4.73
CA THR A 152 22.02 -24.64 -5.09
C THR A 152 23.51 -24.42 -4.84
N GLU A 153 24.04 -23.26 -5.25
CA GLU A 153 25.44 -22.91 -5.05
C GLU A 153 25.79 -22.79 -3.55
N GLN A 154 24.98 -22.08 -2.78
CA GLN A 154 25.19 -21.92 -1.33
C GLN A 154 25.16 -23.26 -0.60
N LEU A 155 24.23 -24.14 -0.98
CA LEU A 155 24.16 -25.48 -0.41
C LEU A 155 25.34 -26.36 -0.83
N ASP A 156 25.82 -26.25 -2.07
CA ASP A 156 27.02 -26.96 -2.51
C ASP A 156 28.26 -26.53 -1.71
N VAL A 157 28.38 -25.24 -1.38
CA VAL A 157 29.44 -24.75 -0.48
C VAL A 157 29.27 -25.33 0.93
N LEU A 158 28.06 -25.27 1.50
CA LEU A 158 27.76 -25.82 2.83
C LEU A 158 28.06 -27.32 2.91
N MET A 159 27.69 -28.11 1.90
CA MET A 159 27.94 -29.54 1.84
C MET A 159 29.43 -29.88 1.70
N LYS A 160 30.23 -29.03 1.05
CA LYS A 160 31.68 -29.20 0.90
C LYS A 160 32.47 -28.77 2.14
N ASN A 161 31.91 -27.90 2.98
CA ASN A 161 32.61 -27.36 4.14
C ASN A 161 32.52 -28.33 5.34
N ASN A 162 33.47 -29.27 5.40
CA ASN A 162 33.53 -30.39 6.35
C ASN A 162 33.58 -30.02 7.86
N LYS A 163 33.59 -28.73 8.24
CA LYS A 163 33.64 -28.29 9.64
C LYS A 163 32.29 -27.91 10.25
N GLY A 164 31.23 -27.70 9.46
CA GLY A 164 29.98 -27.09 9.97
C GLY A 164 28.79 -28.04 10.16
N CYS A 165 28.67 -29.11 9.38
CA CYS A 165 27.53 -30.02 9.50
C CYS A 165 27.84 -31.41 8.92
N TYR A 166 28.52 -32.26 9.69
CA TYR A 166 28.87 -33.64 9.31
C TYR A 166 27.64 -34.52 8.93
N LEU A 167 26.44 -34.08 9.32
CA LEU A 167 25.16 -34.71 8.97
C LEU A 167 24.75 -34.45 7.51
N LEU A 168 25.01 -33.25 6.96
CA LEU A 168 24.55 -32.87 5.62
C LEU A 168 25.43 -33.46 4.51
N SER A 169 26.73 -33.67 4.75
CA SER A 169 27.66 -34.22 3.75
C SER A 169 27.39 -35.70 3.41
N LYS A 170 26.61 -36.41 4.23
CA LYS A 170 26.18 -37.80 4.01
C LYS A 170 24.80 -37.92 3.35
N LEU A 171 24.05 -36.83 3.27
CA LEU A 171 22.72 -36.82 2.65
C LEU A 171 22.85 -36.66 1.14
N GLU A 172 21.95 -37.32 0.40
CA GLU A 172 21.80 -37.01 -1.02
C GLU A 172 21.43 -35.53 -1.16
N ARG A 173 22.02 -34.84 -2.15
CA ARG A 173 21.75 -33.43 -2.46
C ARG A 173 20.24 -33.10 -2.49
N LYS A 174 19.44 -34.03 -3.01
CA LYS A 174 17.97 -33.93 -3.05
C LYS A 174 17.33 -33.86 -1.65
N MET A 175 17.84 -34.62 -0.69
CA MET A 175 17.35 -34.61 0.70
C MET A 175 17.70 -33.30 1.41
N VAL A 176 18.87 -32.72 1.13
CA VAL A 176 19.26 -31.40 1.68
C VAL A 176 18.32 -30.31 1.15
N TYR A 177 17.99 -30.30 -0.14
CA TYR A 177 17.00 -29.38 -0.71
C TYR A 177 15.62 -29.55 -0.09
N GLN A 178 15.16 -30.79 0.08
CA GLN A 178 13.86 -31.06 0.70
C GLN A 178 13.83 -30.60 2.16
N SER A 179 14.92 -30.79 2.91
CA SER A 179 15.03 -30.35 4.30
C SER A 179 14.99 -28.82 4.41
N LEU A 180 15.75 -28.12 3.56
CA LEU A 180 15.73 -26.66 3.53
C LEU A 180 14.34 -26.11 3.16
N MET A 181 13.71 -26.69 2.13
CA MET A 181 12.37 -26.28 1.72
C MET A 181 11.31 -26.58 2.79
N TYR A 182 11.49 -27.64 3.57
CA TYR A 182 10.64 -27.93 4.72
C TYR A 182 10.76 -26.86 5.81
N ILE A 183 11.98 -26.39 6.11
CA ILE A 183 12.20 -25.28 7.04
C ILE A 183 11.53 -24.00 6.51
N PHE A 184 11.71 -23.66 5.23
CA PHE A 184 11.04 -22.50 4.64
C PHE A 184 9.52 -22.62 4.65
N GLN A 185 8.98 -23.83 4.46
CA GLN A 185 7.56 -24.09 4.56
C GLN A 185 7.02 -23.78 5.97
N ILE A 186 7.73 -24.20 7.02
CA ILE A 186 7.38 -23.88 8.42
C ILE A 186 7.41 -22.37 8.63
N ILE A 187 8.49 -21.69 8.21
CA ILE A 187 8.64 -20.24 8.36
C ILE A 187 7.51 -19.52 7.64
N PHE A 188 7.20 -19.91 6.40
CA PHE A 188 6.17 -19.29 5.59
C PHE A 188 4.76 -19.47 6.17
N LEU A 189 4.41 -20.68 6.59
CA LEU A 189 3.10 -20.94 7.21
C LEU A 189 2.97 -20.23 8.56
N SER A 190 4.07 -20.10 9.31
CA SER A 190 4.10 -19.30 10.54
C SER A 190 3.81 -17.82 10.24
N HIS A 191 4.48 -17.22 9.26
CA HIS A 191 4.18 -15.85 8.84
C HIS A 191 2.74 -15.67 8.35
N ALA A 192 2.20 -16.68 7.65
CA ALA A 192 0.83 -16.65 7.19
C ALA A 192 -0.16 -16.53 8.34
N VAL A 193 0.00 -17.31 9.42
CA VAL A 193 -0.93 -17.25 10.58
C VAL A 193 -0.77 -15.96 11.38
N PHE A 194 0.42 -15.36 11.41
CA PHE A 194 0.68 -14.11 12.13
C PHE A 194 0.11 -12.87 11.45
N ILE A 195 -0.18 -12.93 10.14
CA ILE A 195 -0.59 -11.77 9.36
C ILE A 195 -1.87 -11.12 9.88
N GLY A 196 -2.77 -11.91 10.47
CA GLY A 196 -4.02 -11.40 11.04
C GLY A 196 -3.77 -10.47 12.24
N GLY A 197 -2.98 -10.93 13.21
CA GLY A 197 -2.57 -10.12 14.36
C GLY A 197 -1.75 -8.89 13.95
N PHE A 198 -0.82 -9.08 12.99
CA PHE A 198 -0.06 -7.97 12.43
C PHE A 198 -0.96 -6.87 11.85
N MET A 199 -1.94 -7.25 11.02
CA MET A 199 -2.85 -6.31 10.38
C MET A 199 -3.77 -5.61 11.39
N ALA A 200 -4.22 -6.30 12.44
CA ALA A 200 -5.00 -5.70 13.51
C ALA A 200 -4.19 -4.64 14.29
N ASN A 201 -2.95 -4.93 14.63
CA ASN A 201 -2.06 -3.98 15.30
C ASN A 201 -1.72 -2.78 14.42
N LEU A 202 -1.48 -3.02 13.12
CA LEU A 202 -1.27 -1.94 12.16
C LEU A 202 -2.53 -1.07 12.01
N TYR A 203 -3.71 -1.69 11.98
CA TYR A 203 -4.99 -0.96 11.95
C TYR A 203 -5.16 -0.06 13.17
N ASP A 204 -4.90 -0.55 14.38
CA ASP A 204 -4.98 0.25 15.61
C ASP A 204 -4.04 1.48 15.54
N ARG A 205 -2.80 1.30 15.07
CA ARG A 205 -1.86 2.42 14.90
C ARG A 205 -2.30 3.45 13.87
N VAL A 206 -2.78 2.99 12.72
CA VAL A 206 -3.14 3.87 11.61
C VAL A 206 -4.50 4.53 11.88
N ILE A 207 -5.52 3.80 12.30
CA ILE A 207 -6.89 4.31 12.36
C ILE A 207 -7.23 4.89 13.73
N GLU A 208 -6.92 4.16 14.80
CA GLU A 208 -7.30 4.57 16.16
C GLU A 208 -6.31 5.60 16.72
N LYS A 209 -5.01 5.31 16.67
CA LYS A 209 -3.95 6.18 17.20
C LYS A 209 -3.56 7.31 16.24
N LYS A 210 -3.89 7.18 14.96
CA LYS A 210 -3.56 8.14 13.90
C LYS A 210 -2.09 8.55 13.89
N GLU A 211 -1.20 7.57 14.04
CA GLU A 211 0.24 7.84 14.17
C GLU A 211 0.79 8.54 12.92
N THR A 212 1.45 9.69 13.12
CA THR A 212 2.01 10.55 12.06
C THR A 212 2.89 9.77 11.08
N LEU A 213 3.77 8.90 11.58
CA LEU A 213 4.67 8.10 10.74
C LEU A 213 3.90 7.19 9.77
N ALA A 214 2.81 6.56 10.23
CA ALA A 214 1.99 5.66 9.41
C ALA A 214 1.31 6.41 8.27
N TYR A 215 0.79 7.61 8.56
CA TYR A 215 0.19 8.47 7.55
C TYR A 215 1.22 8.96 6.54
N CYS A 216 2.40 9.38 7.01
CA CYS A 216 3.52 9.73 6.13
C CYS A 216 3.91 8.57 5.21
N MET A 217 4.09 7.37 5.76
CA MET A 217 4.41 6.16 4.99
C MET A 217 3.35 5.86 3.94
N TYR A 218 2.06 5.90 4.31
CA TYR A 218 0.97 5.66 3.36
C TYR A 218 0.98 6.71 2.24
N TYR A 219 1.05 7.99 2.60
CA TYR A 219 1.03 9.07 1.62
C TYR A 219 2.21 8.94 0.66
N PHE A 220 3.41 8.71 1.20
CA PHE A 220 4.64 8.52 0.45
C PHE A 220 4.51 7.40 -0.59
N VAL A 221 4.09 6.20 -0.15
CA VAL A 221 3.95 5.01 -1.01
C VAL A 221 2.89 5.20 -2.09
N ILE A 222 1.74 5.79 -1.75
CA ILE A 222 0.57 5.81 -2.64
C ILE A 222 0.54 7.04 -3.56
N PHE A 223 1.01 8.20 -3.09
CA PHE A 223 0.85 9.48 -3.79
C PHE A 223 2.14 10.17 -4.19
N ASP A 224 3.28 9.82 -3.60
CA ASP A 224 4.56 10.52 -3.82
C ASP A 224 5.64 9.61 -4.39
N HIS A 225 5.21 8.68 -5.25
CA HIS A 225 6.11 7.76 -5.96
C HIS A 225 7.06 7.02 -5.01
N GLY A 226 6.59 6.69 -3.81
CA GLY A 226 7.45 6.22 -2.73
C GLY A 226 8.15 4.90 -3.05
N LEU A 227 7.54 4.01 -3.84
CA LEU A 227 8.13 2.72 -4.18
C LEU A 227 9.28 2.87 -5.20
N SER A 228 9.10 3.71 -6.22
CA SER A 228 10.20 4.05 -7.13
C SER A 228 11.33 4.83 -6.43
N ARG A 229 11.00 5.75 -5.50
CA ARG A 229 11.98 6.43 -4.65
C ARG A 229 12.76 5.44 -3.77
N MET A 230 12.09 4.46 -3.16
CA MET A 230 12.75 3.38 -2.40
C MET A 230 13.70 2.57 -3.26
N VAL A 231 13.34 2.24 -4.51
CA VAL A 231 14.26 1.54 -5.42
C VAL A 231 15.48 2.39 -5.77
N LYS A 232 15.33 3.70 -5.94
CA LYS A 232 16.48 4.60 -6.15
C LYS A 232 17.40 4.64 -4.94
N LEU A 233 16.84 4.68 -3.73
CA LEU A 233 17.62 4.60 -2.49
C LEU A 233 18.36 3.27 -2.36
N LEU A 234 17.68 2.14 -2.63
CA LEU A 234 18.31 0.83 -2.67
C LEU A 234 19.45 0.80 -3.69
N ASN A 235 19.24 1.32 -4.88
CA ASN A 235 20.28 1.42 -5.91
C ASN A 235 21.51 2.23 -5.46
N GLN A 236 21.30 3.34 -4.75
CA GLN A 236 22.40 4.16 -4.23
C GLN A 236 23.20 3.43 -3.17
N LEU A 237 22.52 2.73 -2.24
CA LEU A 237 23.19 1.92 -1.22
C LEU A 237 24.08 0.83 -1.86
N LEU A 238 23.65 0.24 -2.98
CA LEU A 238 24.44 -0.77 -3.69
C LEU A 238 25.69 -0.22 -4.35
N ASN A 239 25.61 1.00 -4.88
CA ASN A 239 26.79 1.62 -5.45
C ASN A 239 27.81 2.08 -4.37
N SER A 240 27.48 1.93 -3.08
CA SER A 240 28.32 2.35 -1.95
C SER A 240 29.06 1.22 -1.22
N GLY A 241 28.82 -0.06 -1.57
CA GLY A 241 29.46 -1.22 -0.93
C GLY A 241 29.84 -2.32 -1.91
N GLU A 242 30.57 -3.33 -1.42
CA GLU A 242 30.74 -4.59 -2.14
C GLU A 242 29.42 -5.37 -2.06
N VAL A 243 28.79 -5.59 -3.20
CA VAL A 243 27.51 -6.29 -3.31
C VAL A 243 27.78 -7.69 -3.84
N ASP A 244 27.43 -8.72 -3.08
CA ASP A 244 27.60 -10.08 -3.54
C ASP A 244 26.47 -10.54 -4.47
N ASN A 245 26.59 -11.74 -5.03
CA ASN A 245 25.57 -12.30 -5.92
C ASN A 245 24.23 -12.53 -5.20
N GLY A 246 24.25 -12.87 -3.91
CA GLY A 246 23.06 -13.07 -3.09
C GLY A 246 22.31 -11.77 -2.84
N ASP A 247 23.02 -10.71 -2.48
CA ASP A 247 22.47 -9.37 -2.33
C ASP A 247 21.79 -8.90 -3.62
N MET A 248 22.43 -9.12 -4.77
CA MET A 248 21.85 -8.79 -6.07
C MET A 248 20.56 -9.58 -6.38
N VAL A 249 20.51 -10.87 -6.03
CA VAL A 249 19.30 -11.70 -6.20
C VAL A 249 18.15 -11.20 -5.33
N LEU A 250 18.42 -10.85 -4.07
CA LEU A 250 17.42 -10.30 -3.16
C LEU A 250 16.85 -8.98 -3.67
N ILE A 251 17.73 -8.10 -4.15
CA ILE A 251 17.34 -6.76 -4.61
C ILE A 251 16.55 -6.80 -5.90
N LYS A 252 16.97 -7.63 -6.87
CA LYS A 252 16.17 -7.88 -8.08
C LYS A 252 14.77 -8.37 -7.70
N SER A 253 14.68 -9.29 -6.74
CA SER A 253 13.40 -9.79 -6.24
C SER A 253 12.54 -8.69 -5.59
N CYS A 254 13.15 -7.82 -4.78
CA CYS A 254 12.49 -6.66 -4.18
C CYS A 254 12.01 -5.67 -5.26
N ALA A 255 12.86 -5.26 -6.19
CA ALA A 255 12.50 -4.36 -7.28
C ALA A 255 11.36 -4.94 -8.12
N ALA A 256 11.42 -6.22 -8.47
CA ALA A 256 10.37 -6.92 -9.20
C ALA A 256 9.03 -6.91 -8.46
N ALA A 257 9.06 -7.15 -7.14
CA ALA A 257 7.87 -7.08 -6.31
C ALA A 257 7.30 -5.65 -6.26
N LEU A 258 8.16 -4.64 -6.06
CA LEU A 258 7.75 -3.24 -6.00
C LEU A 258 7.10 -2.77 -7.31
N VAL A 259 7.71 -3.04 -8.48
CA VAL A 259 7.14 -2.74 -9.81
C VAL A 259 5.78 -3.40 -9.98
N LYS A 260 5.69 -4.69 -9.64
CA LYS A 260 4.46 -5.45 -9.83
C LYS A 260 3.33 -4.93 -8.95
N GLN A 261 3.61 -4.70 -7.67
CA GLN A 261 2.61 -4.24 -6.72
C GLN A 261 2.20 -2.79 -6.99
N SER A 262 3.13 -1.91 -7.34
CA SER A 262 2.84 -0.50 -7.57
C SER A 262 1.88 -0.29 -8.76
N ILE A 263 2.15 -0.97 -9.88
CA ILE A 263 1.26 -0.98 -11.06
C ILE A 263 -0.06 -1.67 -10.73
N GLY A 264 0.02 -2.78 -9.99
CA GLY A 264 -1.14 -3.52 -9.50
C GLY A 264 -2.08 -2.67 -8.65
N MET A 265 -1.53 -1.80 -7.79
CA MET A 265 -2.26 -0.84 -6.95
C MET A 265 -2.68 0.42 -7.71
N GLY A 266 -1.99 0.75 -8.81
CA GLY A 266 -2.17 1.98 -9.57
C GLY A 266 -1.55 3.21 -8.89
N CYS A 267 -0.54 3.03 -8.03
CA CYS A 267 0.21 4.13 -7.43
C CYS A 267 1.29 4.68 -8.38
N GLU A 268 1.82 3.83 -9.27
CA GLU A 268 2.81 4.21 -10.28
C GLU A 268 2.46 3.63 -11.66
N SER A 269 2.87 4.35 -12.70
CA SER A 269 2.67 3.99 -14.10
C SER A 269 3.85 3.18 -14.65
N LYS A 270 3.68 2.56 -15.83
CA LYS A 270 4.82 1.92 -16.51
C LYS A 270 5.91 2.93 -16.85
N THR A 271 5.52 4.13 -17.29
CA THR A 271 6.44 5.23 -17.62
C THR A 271 7.19 5.73 -16.38
N ASP A 272 6.55 5.78 -15.21
CA ASP A 272 7.22 6.15 -13.95
C ASP A 272 8.38 5.18 -13.65
N TRP A 273 8.16 3.88 -13.91
CA TRP A 273 9.16 2.82 -13.72
C TRP A 273 10.23 2.78 -14.81
N GLU A 274 9.88 3.09 -16.06
CA GLU A 274 10.84 3.25 -17.15
C GLU A 274 11.85 4.35 -16.78
N ASN A 275 11.37 5.54 -16.43
CA ASN A 275 12.21 6.66 -16.00
C ASN A 275 13.04 6.36 -14.75
N THR A 276 12.45 5.62 -13.80
CA THR A 276 13.16 5.23 -12.57
C THR A 276 14.28 4.26 -12.86
N GLY A 277 14.01 3.23 -13.65
CA GLY A 277 14.97 2.18 -13.94
C GLY A 277 16.14 2.66 -14.80
N GLU A 278 15.96 3.65 -15.68
CA GLU A 278 17.06 4.31 -16.43
C GLU A 278 18.12 4.93 -15.50
N SER A 279 17.70 5.40 -14.32
CA SER A 279 18.61 5.98 -13.31
C SER A 279 19.25 4.94 -12.38
N CYS A 280 18.92 3.65 -12.54
CA CYS A 280 19.41 2.56 -11.70
C CYS A 280 20.56 1.78 -12.37
N ASN A 281 21.22 0.94 -11.58
CA ASN A 281 22.22 -0.02 -12.05
C ASN A 281 21.63 -0.90 -13.19
N PRO A 282 22.43 -1.26 -14.22
CA PRO A 282 21.97 -2.06 -15.35
C PRO A 282 21.24 -3.36 -14.98
N GLU A 283 21.63 -4.01 -13.88
CA GLU A 283 21.00 -5.25 -13.41
C GLU A 283 19.60 -5.02 -12.82
N ILE A 284 19.40 -3.91 -12.11
CA ILE A 284 18.07 -3.50 -11.64
C ILE A 284 17.22 -3.06 -12.84
N TRP A 285 17.80 -2.31 -13.78
CA TRP A 285 17.10 -1.84 -14.96
C TRP A 285 16.54 -3.00 -15.80
N LYS A 286 17.37 -4.01 -16.07
CA LYS A 286 16.96 -5.23 -16.79
C LYS A 286 15.77 -5.91 -16.11
N GLU A 287 15.81 -6.04 -14.78
CA GLU A 287 14.73 -6.68 -14.02
C GLU A 287 13.44 -5.85 -14.06
N VAL A 288 13.52 -4.54 -13.85
CA VAL A 288 12.36 -3.63 -13.97
C VAL A 288 11.71 -3.79 -15.35
N MET A 289 12.50 -3.73 -16.44
CA MET A 289 11.97 -3.86 -17.80
C MET A 289 11.37 -5.24 -18.07
N PHE A 290 11.97 -6.30 -17.53
CA PHE A 290 11.44 -7.65 -17.63
C PHE A 290 10.06 -7.76 -16.98
N VAL A 291 9.89 -7.21 -15.79
CA VAL A 291 8.60 -7.19 -15.08
C VAL A 291 7.58 -6.31 -15.81
N LEU A 292 7.97 -5.14 -16.29
CA LEU A 292 7.10 -4.22 -17.03
C LEU A 292 6.51 -4.87 -18.30
N ARG A 293 7.26 -5.72 -18.99
CA ARG A 293 6.77 -6.48 -20.16
C ARG A 293 5.68 -7.48 -19.78
N LYS A 294 5.75 -8.06 -18.58
CA LYS A 294 4.82 -9.09 -18.09
C LYS A 294 3.57 -8.52 -17.41
N VAL A 295 3.68 -7.36 -16.77
CA VAL A 295 2.56 -6.74 -16.06
C VAL A 295 1.60 -6.10 -17.07
N LYS A 296 0.33 -6.48 -17.03
CA LYS A 296 -0.72 -5.78 -17.76
C LYS A 296 -0.92 -4.40 -17.12
N GLY A 297 -0.72 -3.33 -17.89
CA GLY A 297 -1.04 -1.99 -17.40
C GLY A 297 -2.53 -1.86 -17.14
N ARG A 298 -2.93 -1.09 -16.12
CA ARG A 298 -4.33 -0.69 -15.96
C ARG A 298 -4.71 0.24 -17.12
N ARG A 299 -5.36 -0.31 -18.16
CA ARG A 299 -5.96 0.49 -19.24
C ARG A 299 -7.22 1.15 -18.70
N GLY A 300 -7.11 2.41 -18.30
CA GLY A 300 -8.22 3.22 -17.83
C GLY A 300 -7.72 4.52 -17.23
N ASN A 301 -8.52 5.58 -17.32
CA ASN A 301 -8.20 6.85 -16.66
C ASN A 301 -8.00 6.60 -15.16
N ARG A 302 -6.80 6.91 -14.65
CA ARG A 302 -6.55 6.97 -13.21
C ARG A 302 -7.58 7.92 -12.62
N LYS A 303 -8.45 7.42 -11.74
CA LYS A 303 -9.32 8.29 -10.93
C LYS A 303 -8.37 9.08 -10.04
N VAL A 304 -8.01 10.29 -10.44
CA VAL A 304 -7.29 11.22 -9.57
C VAL A 304 -8.27 11.62 -8.49
N ILE A 305 -8.12 11.00 -7.32
CA ILE A 305 -8.85 11.36 -6.11
C ILE A 305 -8.17 12.62 -5.59
N GLN A 306 -8.94 13.70 -5.47
CA GLN A 306 -8.46 15.00 -4.98
C GLN A 306 -9.23 15.32 -3.69
N SER A 307 -8.52 15.72 -2.64
CA SER A 307 -9.16 16.28 -1.44
C SER A 307 -9.73 17.68 -1.77
N LEU A 308 -10.51 18.25 -0.85
CA LEU A 308 -10.96 19.63 -1.03
C LEU A 308 -9.75 20.59 -1.08
N ASP A 309 -8.75 20.38 -0.24
CA ASP A 309 -7.52 21.19 -0.23
C ASP A 309 -6.68 21.05 -1.51
N ASP A 310 -6.78 19.94 -2.25
CA ASP A 310 -6.15 19.76 -3.57
C ASP A 310 -6.85 20.57 -4.68
N ILE A 311 -8.13 20.89 -4.47
CA ILE A 311 -9.00 21.55 -5.46
C ILE A 311 -9.02 23.06 -5.27
N LEU A 312 -8.93 23.54 -4.03
CA LEU A 312 -9.01 24.95 -3.67
C LEU A 312 -7.66 25.67 -3.86
N THR A 313 -7.73 26.90 -4.32
CA THR A 313 -6.61 27.87 -4.36
C THR A 313 -6.95 29.08 -3.50
N GLY A 314 -5.96 29.67 -2.82
CA GLY A 314 -6.17 30.81 -1.91
C GLY A 314 -6.09 30.40 -0.44
N ASP A 315 -6.75 31.17 0.44
CA ASP A 315 -6.81 30.88 1.88
C ASP A 315 -7.77 29.70 2.15
N LYS A 316 -7.23 28.49 2.09
CA LYS A 316 -8.02 27.25 2.15
C LYS A 316 -8.88 27.15 3.41
N GLU A 317 -8.40 27.62 4.56
CA GLU A 317 -9.17 27.55 5.81
C GLU A 317 -10.37 28.49 5.79
N ARG A 318 -10.15 29.74 5.36
CA ARG A 318 -11.23 30.72 5.23
C ARG A 318 -12.25 30.32 4.17
N ILE A 319 -11.79 29.78 3.05
CA ILE A 319 -12.66 29.25 2.00
C ILE A 319 -13.48 28.06 2.53
N LYS A 320 -12.88 27.12 3.26
CA LYS A 320 -13.57 25.98 3.87
C LYS A 320 -14.66 26.43 4.84
N GLN A 321 -14.44 27.48 5.63
CA GLN A 321 -15.48 28.08 6.46
C GLN A 321 -16.64 28.64 5.60
N GLY A 322 -16.32 29.36 4.53
CA GLY A 322 -17.33 29.82 3.56
C GLY A 322 -18.13 28.68 2.92
N ILE A 323 -17.47 27.56 2.60
CA ILE A 323 -18.14 26.36 2.09
C ILE A 323 -19.08 25.76 3.13
N ARG A 324 -18.71 25.71 4.42
CA ARG A 324 -19.63 25.24 5.49
C ARG A 324 -20.88 26.12 5.58
N LEU A 325 -20.70 27.44 5.61
CA LEU A 325 -21.82 28.39 5.61
C LEU A 325 -22.73 28.20 4.39
N PHE A 326 -22.16 27.97 3.21
CA PHE A 326 -22.95 27.66 2.01
C PHE A 326 -23.82 26.42 2.19
N LEU A 327 -23.23 25.34 2.69
CA LEU A 327 -23.89 24.04 2.85
C LEU A 327 -24.98 24.09 3.95
N GLU A 328 -24.79 24.93 4.97
CA GLU A 328 -25.81 25.21 5.99
C GLU A 328 -26.99 25.98 5.42
N GLU A 329 -26.74 27.02 4.60
CA GLU A 329 -27.80 27.82 3.97
C GLU A 329 -28.53 27.08 2.82
N ASN A 330 -27.88 26.11 2.17
CA ASN A 330 -28.37 25.49 0.93
C ASN A 330 -28.35 23.96 1.03
N THR A 331 -29.42 23.39 1.60
CA THR A 331 -29.50 21.96 1.95
C THR A 331 -29.86 21.03 0.79
N GLU A 332 -30.35 21.56 -0.33
CA GLU A 332 -30.71 20.79 -1.53
C GLU A 332 -29.45 20.30 -2.27
N ASP A 333 -29.38 19.02 -2.65
CA ASP A 333 -28.22 18.45 -3.36
C ASP A 333 -27.86 19.22 -4.65
N ILE A 334 -28.87 19.76 -5.35
CA ILE A 334 -28.70 20.59 -6.54
C ILE A 334 -27.78 21.80 -6.31
N SER A 335 -27.69 22.27 -5.06
CA SER A 335 -26.90 23.43 -4.64
C SER A 335 -25.39 23.19 -4.80
N LEU A 336 -24.93 21.94 -4.81
CA LEU A 336 -23.52 21.63 -5.08
C LEU A 336 -23.09 22.05 -6.50
N ALA A 337 -24.01 22.02 -7.46
CA ALA A 337 -23.74 22.56 -8.80
C ALA A 337 -23.49 24.07 -8.75
N TYR A 338 -24.29 24.79 -7.95
CA TYR A 338 -24.18 26.23 -7.76
C TYR A 338 -22.91 26.61 -7.03
N LEU A 339 -22.54 25.85 -5.99
CA LEU A 339 -21.30 26.03 -5.26
C LEU A 339 -20.08 25.88 -6.17
N LEU A 340 -20.00 24.80 -6.95
CA LEU A 340 -18.87 24.59 -7.87
C LEU A 340 -18.77 25.72 -8.90
N LYS A 341 -19.91 26.18 -9.45
CA LYS A 341 -19.93 27.30 -10.39
C LYS A 341 -19.49 28.60 -9.71
N ALA A 342 -19.93 28.85 -8.48
CA ALA A 342 -19.59 30.04 -7.72
C ALA A 342 -18.08 30.12 -7.41
N LEU A 343 -17.51 29.02 -6.92
CA LEU A 343 -16.08 28.87 -6.65
C LEU A 343 -15.23 28.99 -7.92
N THR A 344 -15.69 28.41 -9.04
CA THR A 344 -15.01 28.54 -10.34
C THR A 344 -15.02 29.99 -10.82
N LYS A 345 -16.16 30.69 -10.67
CA LYS A 345 -16.31 32.10 -11.05
C LYS A 345 -15.46 33.03 -10.15
N ALA A 346 -15.24 32.65 -8.89
CA ALA A 346 -14.36 33.35 -7.97
C ALA A 346 -12.87 33.05 -8.18
N GLY A 347 -12.50 32.16 -9.12
CA GLY A 347 -11.11 31.77 -9.36
C GLY A 347 -10.50 30.84 -8.29
N ILE A 348 -11.29 30.39 -7.31
CA ILE A 348 -10.86 29.50 -6.23
C ILE A 348 -10.68 28.05 -6.71
N VAL A 349 -11.43 27.66 -7.73
CA VAL A 349 -11.36 26.31 -8.31
C VAL A 349 -11.10 26.41 -9.80
N LYS A 350 -10.18 25.59 -10.30
CA LYS A 350 -9.85 25.55 -11.73
C LYS A 350 -11.07 25.07 -12.55
N PRO A 351 -11.39 25.70 -13.70
CA PRO A 351 -12.51 25.28 -14.56
C PRO A 351 -12.43 23.84 -15.11
N SER A 352 -11.23 23.25 -15.08
CA SER A 352 -10.94 21.88 -15.52
C SER A 352 -11.37 20.81 -14.51
N ILE A 353 -11.69 21.18 -13.26
CA ILE A 353 -12.13 20.24 -12.24
C ILE A 353 -13.48 19.63 -12.66
N ARG A 354 -13.54 18.30 -12.67
CA ARG A 354 -14.76 17.54 -13.00
C ARG A 354 -15.72 17.60 -11.82
N TYR A 355 -17.02 17.67 -12.11
CA TYR A 355 -18.07 17.72 -11.08
C TYR A 355 -17.94 16.58 -10.06
N MET A 356 -17.77 15.34 -10.54
CA MET A 356 -17.65 14.18 -9.65
C MET A 356 -16.40 14.20 -8.76
N THR A 357 -15.34 14.89 -9.17
CA THR A 357 -14.16 15.08 -8.32
C THR A 357 -14.47 16.07 -7.19
N PHE A 358 -15.12 17.19 -7.52
CA PHE A 358 -15.55 18.18 -6.53
C PHE A 358 -16.61 17.62 -5.56
N HIS A 359 -17.62 16.92 -6.08
CA HIS A 359 -18.72 16.35 -5.28
C HIS A 359 -18.19 15.41 -4.19
N ARG A 360 -17.30 14.48 -4.55
CA ARG A 360 -16.65 13.57 -3.59
C ARG A 360 -15.82 14.31 -2.54
N ALA A 361 -15.10 15.36 -2.94
CA ALA A 361 -14.32 16.18 -2.01
C ALA A 361 -15.22 16.91 -1.00
N ILE A 362 -16.41 17.37 -1.41
CA ILE A 362 -17.39 18.00 -0.52
C ILE A 362 -18.05 16.99 0.42
N GLU A 363 -18.41 15.80 -0.07
CA GLU A 363 -18.95 14.72 0.79
C GLU A 363 -17.98 14.38 1.92
N GLN A 364 -16.69 14.22 1.58
CA GLN A 364 -15.65 13.96 2.57
C GLN A 364 -15.48 15.16 3.53
N PHE A 365 -15.43 16.38 3.01
CA PHE A 365 -15.23 17.57 3.83
C PHE A 365 -16.37 17.78 4.83
N SER A 366 -17.61 17.56 4.40
CA SER A 366 -18.81 17.78 5.21
C SER A 366 -19.26 16.54 5.99
N GLN A 367 -18.65 15.38 5.76
CA GLN A 367 -19.05 14.09 6.34
C GLN A 367 -20.54 13.77 6.09
N ARG A 368 -21.07 14.22 4.95
CA ARG A 368 -22.48 14.07 4.54
C ARG A 368 -22.56 13.53 3.11
N HIS A 369 -23.51 12.64 2.87
CA HIS A 369 -23.81 12.13 1.53
C HIS A 369 -24.75 13.09 0.77
N TYR A 370 -24.51 13.29 -0.52
CA TYR A 370 -25.36 14.06 -1.43
C TYR A 370 -25.62 13.26 -2.71
N GLY A 371 -26.85 13.28 -3.23
CA GLY A 371 -27.15 12.72 -4.54
C GLY A 371 -26.35 13.42 -5.64
N HIS A 372 -25.75 12.66 -6.57
CA HIS A 372 -24.85 13.24 -7.58
C HIS A 372 -25.50 13.52 -8.94
N ASP A 373 -26.53 12.75 -9.36
CA ASP A 373 -27.04 12.80 -10.73
C ASP A 373 -27.69 14.15 -11.09
N ILE A 374 -28.57 14.63 -10.22
CA ILE A 374 -29.28 15.91 -10.38
C ILE A 374 -28.31 17.09 -10.43
N PRO A 375 -27.43 17.30 -9.44
CA PRO A 375 -26.48 18.41 -9.50
C PRO A 375 -25.42 18.25 -10.59
N GLN A 376 -25.01 17.04 -10.96
CA GLN A 376 -24.07 16.85 -12.08
C GLN A 376 -24.68 17.35 -13.40
N LYS A 377 -25.93 16.93 -13.69
CA LYS A 377 -26.67 17.40 -14.87
C LYS A 377 -26.82 18.93 -14.83
N ARG A 378 -27.21 19.47 -13.67
CA ARG A 378 -27.37 20.91 -13.47
C ARG A 378 -26.07 21.68 -13.69
N TYR A 379 -24.94 21.14 -13.22
CA TYR A 379 -23.64 21.75 -13.42
C TYR A 379 -23.28 21.79 -14.91
N GLY A 380 -23.55 20.73 -15.68
CA GLY A 380 -23.42 20.72 -17.13
C GLY A 380 -24.19 21.86 -17.80
N GLU A 381 -25.48 22.00 -17.44
CA GLU A 381 -26.35 23.08 -17.95
C GLU A 381 -25.77 24.48 -17.65
N ILE A 382 -25.39 24.76 -16.40
CA ILE A 382 -24.91 26.10 -16.02
C ILE A 382 -23.44 26.35 -16.37
N LYS A 383 -22.64 25.31 -16.67
CA LYS A 383 -21.23 25.44 -17.06
C LYS A 383 -21.12 26.06 -18.44
N GLU A 384 -21.90 25.56 -19.39
CA GLU A 384 -21.90 25.98 -20.80
C GLU A 384 -22.69 27.27 -21.05
N LEU A 385 -23.63 27.58 -20.17
CA LEU A 385 -24.55 28.69 -20.37
C LEU A 385 -24.07 29.97 -19.67
N ALA A 386 -24.02 31.08 -20.41
CA ALA A 386 -24.04 32.41 -19.82
C ALA A 386 -25.41 32.62 -19.14
N LEU A 387 -25.43 32.78 -17.82
CA LEU A 387 -26.65 32.98 -17.02
C LEU A 387 -27.36 34.34 -17.29
N ASN A 388 -27.03 35.02 -18.39
CA ASN A 388 -27.51 36.35 -18.76
C ASN A 388 -28.62 36.32 -19.84
N SER A 389 -29.06 35.14 -20.30
CA SER A 389 -30.11 35.04 -21.33
C SER A 389 -31.52 35.32 -20.75
N PRO A 390 -32.34 36.18 -21.37
CA PRO A 390 -33.63 36.64 -20.82
C PRO A 390 -34.77 35.59 -20.74
N GLN A 391 -34.61 34.41 -21.35
CA GLN A 391 -35.67 33.39 -21.45
C GLN A 391 -35.47 32.21 -20.50
N ARG A 392 -35.42 32.41 -19.17
CA ARG A 392 -35.30 31.26 -18.25
C ARG A 392 -36.28 31.30 -17.09
N GLY A 393 -36.88 30.14 -16.80
CA GLY A 393 -37.84 29.94 -15.73
C GLY A 393 -37.26 30.16 -14.32
N SER A 394 -38.14 30.26 -13.32
CA SER A 394 -37.84 30.60 -11.91
C SER A 394 -36.65 29.86 -11.30
N SER A 395 -36.46 28.60 -11.67
CA SER A 395 -35.36 27.74 -11.21
C SER A 395 -33.97 28.27 -11.59
N TYR A 396 -33.80 28.83 -12.79
CA TYR A 396 -32.53 29.43 -13.23
C TYR A 396 -32.28 30.79 -12.57
N THR A 397 -33.34 31.54 -12.28
CA THR A 397 -33.25 32.79 -11.53
C THR A 397 -32.77 32.54 -10.09
N LYS A 398 -33.29 31.49 -9.43
CA LYS A 398 -32.81 31.03 -8.11
C LYS A 398 -31.32 30.66 -8.17
N ALA A 399 -30.93 29.83 -9.15
CA ALA A 399 -29.55 29.42 -9.35
C ALA A 399 -28.61 30.61 -9.53
N LYS A 400 -28.97 31.56 -10.41
CA LYS A 400 -28.18 32.78 -10.65
C LYS A 400 -27.97 33.61 -9.38
N ARG A 401 -29.05 33.86 -8.62
CA ARG A 401 -28.95 34.63 -7.37
C ARG A 401 -28.00 33.98 -6.36
N ILE A 402 -28.09 32.66 -6.19
CA ILE A 402 -27.20 31.91 -5.29
C ILE A 402 -25.75 31.99 -5.80
N ILE A 403 -25.51 31.72 -7.09
CA ILE A 403 -24.17 31.74 -7.68
C ILE A 403 -23.54 33.13 -7.56
N ASP A 404 -24.27 34.20 -7.91
CA ASP A 404 -23.73 35.55 -7.88
C ASP A 404 -23.41 36.01 -6.44
N ARG A 405 -24.32 35.79 -5.48
CA ARG A 405 -24.10 36.09 -4.06
C ARG A 405 -22.85 35.39 -3.53
N TRP A 406 -22.74 34.08 -3.79
CA TRP A 406 -21.64 33.30 -3.25
C TRP A 406 -20.32 33.51 -3.99
N SER A 407 -20.36 33.78 -5.30
CA SER A 407 -19.18 34.22 -6.04
C SER A 407 -18.61 35.51 -5.46
N GLU A 408 -19.45 36.53 -5.19
CA GLU A 408 -18.99 37.76 -4.55
C GLU A 408 -18.44 37.52 -3.14
N TYR A 409 -19.10 36.67 -2.35
CA TYR A 409 -18.61 36.29 -1.03
C TYR A 409 -17.20 35.70 -1.12
N PHE A 410 -17.00 34.74 -2.02
CA PHE A 410 -15.73 34.06 -2.22
C PHE A 410 -14.65 34.95 -2.83
N ILE A 411 -15.00 35.91 -3.70
CA ILE A 411 -14.04 36.90 -4.22
C ILE A 411 -13.55 37.83 -3.10
N LYS A 412 -14.43 38.19 -2.15
CA LYS A 412 -14.10 39.09 -1.03
C LYS A 412 -13.38 38.40 0.13
N ASN A 413 -13.56 37.09 0.29
CA ASN A 413 -13.15 36.35 1.47
C ASN A 413 -12.30 35.11 1.18
N GLY A 414 -11.95 34.83 -0.08
CA GLY A 414 -11.19 33.65 -0.51
C GLY A 414 -9.73 33.90 -0.82
#